data_AF-A0A8X6KWA1-F1
#
_entry.id   AF-A0A8X6KWA1-F1
#
_cell.length_a   1.000
_cell.length_b   1.000
_cell.length_c   1.000
_cell.angle_alpha   90.00
_cell.angle_beta   90.00
_cell.angle_gamma   90.00
#
_symmetry.space_group_name_H-M   'P 1'
#
loop_
_entity.id
_entity.type
_entity.pdbx_description
1 polymer ?
#
loop_
_entity_poly.entity_id
_entity_poly.type
_entity_poly.pdbx_seq_one_letter_code
_entity_poly.pdbx_strand_id
1 'polypeptide(L)'
;MYNSLFSVFGRILDIAISRMLKAWEYPDFLFNLTSGREEKRLVKVIEDFTKSVILEKKKQYLKGKKDNDKRKRKAFMDMLLELHFETQALSEEDICEEVNTFVSAVP
;
A
#
# COMPACT_ATOMS: atom_id res chain seq x y z
N MET A 1 -6.02 14.22 6.47
CA MET A 1 -5.09 13.27 5.85
C MET A 1 -5.71 11.89 5.65
N TYR A 2 -6.33 11.30 6.68
CA TYR A 2 -7.01 10.00 6.52
C TYR A 2 -8.23 10.04 5.57
N ASN A 3 -9.03 11.10 5.60
CA ASN A 3 -10.21 11.23 4.71
C ASN A 3 -9.82 11.34 3.22
N SER A 4 -8.69 11.98 2.90
CA SER A 4 -8.18 12.04 1.53
C SER A 4 -7.61 10.69 1.08
N LEU A 5 -6.96 9.95 2.00
CA LEU A 5 -6.45 8.62 1.72
C LEU A 5 -7.59 7.62 1.44
N PHE A 6 -8.63 7.63 2.27
CA PHE A 6 -9.80 6.75 2.07
C PHE A 6 -10.49 7.02 0.73
N SER A 7 -10.56 8.29 0.31
CA SER A 7 -11.07 8.65 -1.02
C SER A 7 -10.16 8.13 -2.15
N VAL A 8 -8.84 8.16 -1.98
CA VAL A 8 -7.87 7.62 -2.96
C VAL A 8 -8.01 6.10 -3.07
N PHE A 9 -8.14 5.40 -1.94
CA PHE A 9 -8.43 3.97 -1.92
C PHE A 9 -9.74 3.62 -2.62
N GLY A 10 -10.82 4.37 -2.33
CA GLY A 10 -12.11 4.16 -3.00
C GLY A 10 -12.01 4.32 -4.52
N ARG A 11 -11.28 5.32 -5.01
CA ARG A 11 -11.06 5.53 -6.44
C ARG A 11 -10.23 4.41 -7.09
N ILE A 12 -9.21 3.89 -6.40
CA ILE A 12 -8.42 2.76 -6.92
C ILE A 12 -9.29 1.51 -7.03
N LEU A 13 -10.11 1.24 -6.01
CA LEU A 13 -11.04 0.11 -6.03
C LEU A 13 -12.07 0.26 -7.15
N ASP A 14 -12.64 1.45 -7.35
CA ASP A 14 -13.57 1.71 -8.45
C ASP A 14 -12.91 1.45 -9.82
N ILE A 15 -11.65 1.88 -10.01
CA ILE A 15 -10.90 1.62 -11.25
C ILE A 15 -10.63 0.12 -11.41
N ALA A 16 -10.20 -0.58 -10.35
CA ALA A 16 -9.92 -2.02 -10.37
C ALA A 16 -11.19 -2.83 -10.70
N ILE A 17 -12.29 -2.56 -10.02
CA ILE A 17 -13.60 -3.17 -10.29
C ILE A 17 -14.06 -2.84 -11.71
N SER A 18 -13.89 -1.60 -12.16
CA SER A 18 -14.27 -1.22 -13.53
C SER A 18 -13.48 -2.00 -14.57
N ARG A 19 -12.18 -2.23 -14.35
CA ARG A 19 -11.31 -3.04 -15.22
C ARG A 19 -11.73 -4.51 -15.21
N MET A 20 -12.18 -5.03 -14.07
CA MET A 20 -12.65 -6.40 -13.92
C MET A 20 -14.00 -6.63 -14.63
N LEU A 21 -14.92 -5.67 -14.55
CA LEU A 21 -16.24 -5.74 -15.18
C LEU A 21 -16.22 -5.41 -16.68
N LYS A 22 -15.25 -4.61 -17.14
CA LYS A 22 -15.11 -4.18 -18.53
C LYS A 22 -14.08 -5.02 -19.26
N ALA A 23 -14.52 -6.13 -19.85
CA ALA A 23 -13.66 -7.03 -20.64
C ALA A 23 -12.87 -6.34 -21.78
N TRP A 24 -13.42 -5.27 -22.38
CA TRP A 24 -12.75 -4.42 -23.37
C TRP A 24 -11.60 -3.52 -22.85
N GLU A 25 -11.41 -3.39 -21.53
CA GLU A 25 -10.27 -2.71 -20.92
C GLU A 25 -9.11 -3.67 -20.58
N TYR A 26 -9.24 -4.97 -20.88
CA TYR A 26 -8.14 -5.94 -20.73
C TYR A 26 -6.88 -5.60 -21.54
N PRO A 27 -6.97 -5.08 -22.78
CA PRO A 27 -5.79 -4.67 -23.52
C PRO A 27 -5.12 -3.47 -22.84
N ASP A 28 -3.90 -3.66 -22.34
CA ASP A 28 -3.14 -2.65 -21.59
C ASP A 28 -3.00 -1.32 -22.33
N PHE A 29 -3.03 -1.33 -23.67
CA PHE A 29 -2.99 -0.11 -24.48
C PHE A 29 -4.23 0.77 -24.31
N LEU A 30 -5.43 0.19 -24.34
CA LEU A 30 -6.68 0.93 -24.21
C LEU A 30 -6.83 1.50 -22.80
N PHE A 31 -6.46 0.71 -21.80
CA PHE A 31 -6.50 1.12 -20.40
C PHE A 31 -5.47 2.22 -20.09
N ASN A 32 -4.23 2.12 -20.58
CA ASN A 32 -3.22 3.19 -20.41
C ASN A 32 -3.63 4.51 -21.09
N LEU A 33 -4.49 4.46 -22.12
CA LEU A 33 -4.99 5.63 -22.83
C LEU A 33 -6.12 6.35 -22.08
N THR A 34 -6.93 5.61 -21.31
CA THR A 34 -8.13 6.13 -20.62
C THR A 34 -7.86 6.39 -19.13
N SER A 35 -7.80 5.34 -18.31
CA SER A 35 -7.80 5.40 -16.84
C SER A 35 -6.44 5.11 -16.22
N GLY A 36 -5.51 4.51 -16.97
CA GLY A 36 -4.19 4.10 -16.45
C GLY A 36 -3.29 5.26 -16.01
N ARG A 37 -3.50 6.48 -16.54
CA ARG A 37 -2.80 7.67 -16.03
C ARG A 37 -3.32 8.11 -14.66
N GLU A 38 -4.60 7.94 -14.40
CA GLU A 38 -5.20 8.25 -13.09
C GLU A 38 -4.78 7.18 -12.07
N GLU A 39 -4.87 5.90 -12.43
CA GLU A 39 -4.40 4.80 -11.59
C GLU A 39 -2.93 4.98 -11.16
N LYS A 40 -2.02 5.27 -12.11
CA LYS A 40 -0.60 5.53 -11.80
C LYS A 40 -0.41 6.68 -10.82
N ARG A 41 -1.21 7.74 -10.92
CA ARG A 41 -1.16 8.86 -9.97
C ARG A 41 -1.66 8.44 -8.59
N LEU A 42 -2.74 7.66 -8.52
CA LEU A 42 -3.30 7.20 -7.26
C LEU A 42 -2.37 6.20 -6.55
N VAL A 43 -1.77 5.26 -7.30
CA VAL A 43 -0.75 4.33 -6.79
C VAL A 43 0.43 5.09 -6.19
N LYS A 44 0.89 6.15 -6.85
CA LYS A 44 1.96 7.01 -6.31
C LYS A 44 1.59 7.65 -4.97
N VAL A 45 0.34 8.07 -4.79
CA VAL A 45 -0.14 8.62 -3.51
C VAL A 45 -0.15 7.56 -2.41
N ILE A 46 -0.52 6.31 -2.74
CA ILE A 46 -0.43 5.19 -1.79
C ILE A 46 1.03 4.91 -1.42
N GLU A 47 1.93 4.87 -2.40
CA GLU A 47 3.36 4.65 -2.18
C GLU A 47 3.96 5.71 -1.24
N ASP A 48 3.67 6.99 -1.49
CA ASP A 48 4.11 8.11 -0.65
C ASP A 48 3.54 8.04 0.78
N PHE A 49 2.29 7.60 0.92
CA PHE A 49 1.68 7.35 2.22
C PHE A 49 2.35 6.19 2.95
N THR A 50 2.57 5.06 2.28
CA THR A 50 3.24 3.88 2.84
C THR A 50 4.64 4.23 3.35
N LYS A 51 5.44 4.97 2.57
CA LYS A 51 6.74 5.48 2.99
C LYS A 51 6.64 6.38 4.23
N SER A 52 5.64 7.25 4.27
CA SER A 52 5.41 8.13 5.43
C SER A 52 5.11 7.34 6.70
N VAL A 53 4.30 6.27 6.61
CA VAL A 53 3.99 5.38 7.73
C VAL A 53 5.22 4.60 8.18
N ILE A 54 6.02 4.05 7.25
CA ILE A 54 7.28 3.36 7.56
C ILE A 54 8.21 4.27 8.35
N LEU A 55 8.40 5.51 7.90
CA LEU A 55 9.23 6.51 8.58
C LEU A 55 8.73 6.84 9.99
N GLU A 56 7.41 6.96 10.18
CA GLU A 56 6.83 7.19 11.49
C GLU A 56 7.08 6.01 12.43
N LYS A 57 6.85 4.79 11.96
CA LYS A 57 7.04 3.55 12.73
C LYS A 57 8.51 3.33 13.09
N LYS A 58 9.44 3.62 12.18
CA LYS A 58 10.88 3.63 12.45
C LYS A 58 11.25 4.59 13.58
N LYS A 59 10.71 5.82 13.56
CA LYS A 59 10.90 6.79 14.64
C LYS A 59 10.34 6.30 15.98
N GLN A 60 9.19 5.61 15.97
CA GLN A 60 8.61 5.03 17.18
C GLN A 60 9.47 3.88 17.73
N TYR A 61 9.98 3.02 16.85
CA TYR A 61 10.88 1.93 17.21
C TYR A 61 12.16 2.44 17.88
N LEU A 62 12.82 3.44 17.27
CA LEU A 62 14.04 4.06 17.82
C LEU A 62 13.80 4.76 19.17
N LYS A 63 12.60 5.25 19.43
CA LYS A 63 12.22 5.85 20.73
C LYS A 63 11.93 4.82 21.82
N GLY A 64 12.12 3.52 21.55
CA GLY A 64 11.90 2.45 22.53
C GLY A 64 10.43 2.17 22.83
N LYS A 65 9.48 2.73 22.06
CA LYS A 65 8.07 2.32 22.10
C LYS A 65 7.93 0.99 21.35
N LYS A 66 8.41 -0.11 21.96
CA LYS A 66 7.98 -1.45 21.55
C LYS A 66 6.56 -1.63 22.07
N ASP A 67 5.60 -1.73 21.16
CA ASP A 67 4.25 -2.16 21.47
C ASP A 67 4.35 -3.64 21.90
N ASN A 68 4.58 -3.86 23.20
CA ASN A 68 4.96 -5.16 23.78
C ASN A 68 3.79 -6.16 23.84
N ASP A 69 2.63 -5.81 23.30
CA ASP A 69 1.45 -6.65 23.34
C ASP A 69 1.50 -7.71 22.23
N LYS A 70 2.33 -8.73 22.43
CA LYS A 70 2.47 -9.91 21.53
C LYS A 70 1.17 -10.68 21.30
N ARG A 71 0.08 -10.37 22.04
CA ARG A 71 -1.23 -11.02 21.91
C ARG A 71 -2.19 -10.26 20.98
N LYS A 72 -1.83 -9.06 20.52
CA LYS A 72 -2.66 -8.30 19.58
C LYS A 72 -2.47 -8.79 18.16
N ARG A 73 -3.58 -8.93 17.43
CA ARG A 73 -3.57 -9.24 15.98
C ARG A 73 -2.91 -8.06 15.26
N LYS A 74 -1.70 -8.27 14.74
CA LYS A 74 -0.95 -7.24 14.02
C LYS A 74 -1.56 -7.02 12.64
N ALA A 75 -1.62 -5.77 12.21
CA ALA A 75 -1.92 -5.47 10.81
C ALA A 75 -0.77 -5.98 9.94
N PHE A 76 -1.04 -6.30 8.68
CA PHE A 76 -0.04 -6.80 7.73
C PHE A 76 1.22 -5.92 7.68
N MET A 77 1.05 -4.60 7.56
CA MET A 77 2.13 -3.61 7.64
C MET A 77 3.01 -3.74 8.88
N ASP A 78 2.38 -3.93 10.06
CA ASP A 78 3.11 -4.01 11.33
C ASP A 78 3.94 -5.29 11.41
N MET A 79 3.49 -6.38 10.77
CA MET A 79 4.25 -7.64 10.67
C MET A 79 5.48 -7.49 9.76
N LEU A 80 5.32 -6.85 8.59
CA LEU A 80 6.44 -6.57 7.68
C LEU A 80 7.50 -5.67 8.32
N LEU A 81 7.06 -4.62 9.02
CA LEU A 81 7.94 -3.71 9.74
C LEU A 81 8.71 -4.40 10.88
N GLU A 82 8.06 -5.32 11.61
CA GLU A 82 8.75 -6.10 12.65
C GLU A 82 9.85 -6.98 12.05
N LEU A 83 9.59 -7.67 10.94
CA LEU A 83 10.60 -8.45 10.23
C LEU A 83 11.77 -7.56 9.79
N HIS A 84 11.49 -6.40 9.22
CA HIS A 84 12.53 -5.44 8.84
C HIS A 84 13.39 -4.99 10.03
N PHE A 85 12.78 -4.66 11.17
CA PHE A 85 13.52 -4.17 12.33
C PHE A 85 14.23 -5.27 13.14
N GLU A 86 13.74 -6.51 13.13
CA GLU A 86 14.32 -7.61 13.92
C GLU A 86 15.35 -8.44 13.16
N THR A 87 15.08 -8.76 11.89
CA THR A 87 15.94 -9.66 11.10
C THR A 87 16.67 -8.96 9.96
N GLN A 88 16.33 -7.71 9.63
CA GLN A 88 16.79 -6.99 8.44
C GLN A 88 16.62 -7.79 7.14
N ALA A 89 15.68 -8.73 7.11
CA ALA A 89 15.48 -9.62 5.96
C ALA A 89 14.80 -8.93 4.77
N LEU A 90 14.17 -7.79 4.99
CA LEU A 90 13.44 -7.00 3.99
C LEU A 90 13.99 -5.58 3.95
N SER A 91 14.10 -4.97 2.78
CA SER A 91 14.34 -3.53 2.63
C SER A 91 13.05 -2.71 2.80
N GLU A 92 13.15 -1.39 2.97
CA GLU A 92 11.95 -0.53 3.02
C GLU A 92 11.20 -0.54 1.67
N GLU A 93 11.95 -0.69 0.58
CA GLU A 93 11.44 -0.88 -0.77
C GLU A 93 10.63 -2.17 -0.90
N ASP A 94 11.16 -3.30 -0.41
CA ASP A 94 10.45 -4.60 -0.47
C ASP A 94 9.11 -4.55 0.29
N ILE A 95 9.07 -3.90 1.46
CA ILE A 95 7.84 -3.69 2.22
C ILE A 95 6.84 -2.87 1.39
N CYS A 96 7.30 -1.81 0.73
CA CYS A 96 6.44 -0.96 -0.07
C CYS A 96 5.86 -1.72 -1.28
N GLU A 97 6.67 -2.57 -1.92
CA GLU A 97 6.24 -3.40 -3.05
C GLU A 97 5.22 -4.47 -2.64
N GLU A 98 5.46 -5.19 -1.53
CA GLU A 98 4.53 -6.16 -0.97
C GLU A 98 3.16 -5.54 -0.67
N VAL A 99 3.17 -4.33 -0.10
CA VAL A 99 1.95 -3.62 0.31
C VAL A 99 1.20 -3.08 -0.89
N ASN A 100 1.91 -2.50 -1.86
CA ASN A 100 1.31 -2.05 -3.11
C ASN A 100 0.71 -3.22 -3.89
N THR A 101 1.38 -4.37 -3.88
CA THR A 101 0.87 -5.61 -4.48
C THR A 101 -0.39 -6.07 -3.76
N PHE A 102 -0.40 -6.09 -2.44
CA PHE A 102 -1.59 -6.51 -1.67
C PHE A 102 -2.80 -5.60 -1.93
N VAL A 103 -2.57 -4.29 -2.05
CA VAL A 103 -3.63 -3.31 -2.37
C VAL A 103 -4.14 -3.49 -3.81
N SER A 104 -3.24 -3.75 -4.76
CA SER A 104 -3.59 -3.85 -6.19
C SER A 104 -4.12 -5.23 -6.58
N ALA A 105 -3.73 -6.28 -5.84
CA ALA A 105 -4.14 -7.66 -6.08
C ALA A 105 -5.49 -8.00 -5.45
N VAL A 106 -5.99 -7.17 -4.53
CA VAL A 106 -7.38 -7.25 -4.05
C VAL A 106 -8.27 -6.58 -5.10
N PRO A 107 -9.11 -7.34 -5.83
CA PRO A 107 -10.03 -6.80 -6.82
C PRO A 107 -11.18 -6.00 -6.19
#